data_AF-A0A377LSB9-F1
#
_entry.id   AF-A0A377LSB9-F1
#
_cell.length_a   1.000
_cell.length_b   1.000
_cell.length_c   1.000
_cell.angle_alpha   90.00
_cell.angle_beta   90.00
_cell.angle_gamma   90.00
#
_symmetry.space_group_name_H-M   'P 1'
#
loop_
_entity.id
_entity.type
_entity.pdbx_description
1 polymer ?
#
loop_
_entity_poly.entity_id
_entity_poly.type
_entity_poly.pdbx_seq_one_letter_code
_entity_poly.pdbx_strand_id
1 'polypeptide(L)'
;MPKTQREHRSSAREPWLLFSNAEGLEPHQIMALYSRRMQIEQNFRDDKSPRFGFGLRLSRSQGKGRLEVLNMVAAMASLVMWLAGYRAERQCLHWHYQASSIRHRRVLSYLSLAEEVIRHEPGKVRRLNIVNEMKKLGKEYSNMVMVA
;
A
#
# COMPACT_ATOMS: atom_id res chain seq x y z
N MET A 1 5.29 9.96 28.51
CA MET A 1 4.88 9.11 27.36
C MET A 1 3.64 8.32 27.73
N PRO A 2 2.60 8.30 26.89
CA PRO A 2 1.40 7.47 27.05
C PRO A 2 1.75 5.99 27.21
N LYS A 3 0.93 5.24 27.96
CA LYS A 3 1.12 3.80 28.23
C LYS A 3 1.29 2.97 26.95
N THR A 4 0.44 3.22 25.96
CA THR A 4 0.48 2.56 24.64
C THR A 4 1.79 2.80 23.88
N GLN A 5 2.36 4.01 23.95
CA GLN A 5 3.67 4.28 23.33
C GLN A 5 4.81 3.53 24.01
N ARG A 6 4.73 3.31 25.33
CA ARG A 6 5.73 2.52 26.06
C ARG A 6 5.65 1.05 25.66
N GLU A 7 4.45 0.49 25.56
CA GLU A 7 4.21 -0.90 25.15
C GLU A 7 4.65 -1.18 23.70
N HIS A 8 4.36 -0.26 22.77
CA HIS A 8 4.87 -0.39 21.39
C HIS A 8 6.40 -0.34 21.34
N ARG A 9 7.02 0.52 22.17
CA ARG A 9 8.49 0.64 22.23
C ARG A 9 9.15 -0.58 22.85
N SER A 10 8.56 -1.20 23.87
CA SER A 10 9.08 -2.44 24.45
C SER A 10 8.95 -3.60 23.46
N SER A 11 7.80 -3.75 22.81
CA SER A 11 7.55 -4.81 21.81
C SER A 11 8.51 -4.69 20.61
N ALA A 12 8.88 -3.48 20.22
CA ALA A 12 9.83 -3.24 19.13
C ALA A 12 11.29 -3.64 19.48
N ARG A 13 11.60 -3.93 20.75
CA ARG A 13 12.92 -4.39 21.22
C ARG A 13 12.99 -5.90 21.40
N GLU A 14 11.87 -6.60 21.29
CA GLU A 14 11.83 -8.04 21.41
C GLU A 14 12.45 -8.69 20.15
N PRO A 15 13.32 -9.69 20.31
CA PRO A 15 13.93 -10.38 19.18
C PRO A 15 12.84 -11.11 18.38
N TRP A 16 12.96 -11.07 17.05
CA TRP A 16 12.04 -11.80 16.19
C TRP A 16 12.45 -13.27 16.11
N LEU A 17 11.53 -14.16 16.50
CA LEU A 17 11.63 -15.58 16.20
C LEU A 17 10.67 -15.89 15.03
N LEU A 18 11.22 -16.20 13.86
CA LEU A 18 10.46 -16.44 12.65
C LEU A 18 10.57 -17.91 12.25
N PHE A 19 9.42 -18.55 12.01
CA PHE A 19 9.34 -19.87 11.39
C PHE A 19 8.87 -19.67 9.96
N SER A 20 9.58 -20.26 8.99
CA SER A 20 9.28 -20.09 7.57
C SER A 20 9.46 -21.41 6.83
N ASN A 21 8.62 -21.60 5.80
CA ASN A 21 8.77 -22.65 4.79
C ASN A 21 9.43 -22.12 3.50
N ALA A 22 10.01 -20.91 3.53
CA ALA A 22 10.69 -20.33 2.39
C ALA A 22 12.03 -21.03 2.16
N GLU A 23 12.09 -21.83 1.10
CA GLU A 23 13.32 -22.52 0.67
C GLU A 23 14.19 -21.61 -0.20
N GLY A 24 15.51 -21.75 -0.10
CA GLY A 24 16.48 -21.03 -0.94
C GLY A 24 16.63 -19.54 -0.64
N LEU A 25 16.08 -19.04 0.47
CA LEU A 25 16.29 -17.68 0.95
C LEU A 25 17.20 -17.65 2.17
N GLU A 26 18.13 -16.71 2.18
CA GLU A 26 18.98 -16.43 3.33
C GLU A 26 18.17 -15.77 4.47
N PRO A 27 18.56 -15.96 5.74
CA PRO A 27 17.81 -15.43 6.89
C PRO A 27 17.51 -13.93 6.81
N HIS A 28 18.43 -13.12 6.31
CA HIS A 28 18.24 -11.67 6.16
C HIS A 28 17.15 -11.32 5.14
N GLN A 29 17.01 -12.12 4.07
CA GLN A 29 15.97 -11.95 3.05
C GLN A 29 14.59 -12.28 3.63
N ILE A 30 14.51 -13.35 4.43
CA ILE A 30 13.29 -13.73 5.17
C ILE A 30 12.89 -12.61 6.14
N MET A 31 13.86 -12.05 6.87
CA MET A 31 13.62 -10.92 7.77
C MET A 31 13.16 -9.67 7.00
N ALA A 32 13.76 -9.37 5.85
CA ALA A 32 13.37 -8.25 5.00
C ALA A 32 11.93 -8.41 4.48
N LEU A 33 11.53 -9.62 4.07
CA LEU A 33 10.16 -9.93 3.68
C LEU A 33 9.19 -9.74 4.84
N TYR A 34 9.51 -10.32 6.00
CA TYR A 34 8.65 -10.24 7.18
C TYR A 34 8.52 -8.80 7.70
N SER A 35 9.56 -7.97 7.55
CA SER A 35 9.53 -6.55 7.96
C SER A 35 8.40 -5.77 7.28
N ARG A 36 7.96 -6.19 6.09
CA ARG A 36 6.90 -5.54 5.32
C ARG A 36 5.49 -5.82 5.87
N ARG A 37 5.32 -6.78 6.80
CA ARG A 37 3.98 -7.17 7.34
C ARG A 37 3.19 -6.00 7.91
N MET A 38 3.87 -5.00 8.47
CA MET A 38 3.25 -3.82 9.08
C MET A 38 2.47 -2.98 8.05
N GLN A 39 2.78 -3.10 6.76
CA GLN A 39 2.03 -2.44 5.69
C GLN A 39 0.55 -2.87 5.68
N ILE A 40 0.24 -4.11 6.08
CA ILE A 40 -1.15 -4.59 6.18
C ILE A 40 -1.92 -3.79 7.23
N GLU A 41 -1.35 -3.58 8.42
CA GLU A 41 -1.98 -2.81 9.49
C GLU A 41 -2.14 -1.33 9.12
N GLN A 42 -1.16 -0.77 8.40
CA GLN A 42 -1.22 0.59 7.88
C GLN A 42 -2.36 0.74 6.85
N ASN A 43 -2.48 -0.19 5.90
CA ASN A 43 -3.57 -0.19 4.92
C ASN A 43 -4.95 -0.27 5.61
N PHE A 44 -5.11 -1.17 6.59
CA PHE A 44 -6.38 -1.24 7.34
C PHE A 44 -6.68 0.03 8.15
N ARG A 45 -5.65 0.76 8.61
CA ARG A 45 -5.82 2.05 9.29
C ARG A 45 -6.29 3.11 8.30
N ASP A 46 -5.70 3.13 7.11
CA ASP A 46 -6.00 4.11 6.07
C ASP A 46 -7.39 3.90 5.48
N ASP A 47 -7.81 2.67 5.19
CA ASP A 47 -9.19 2.36 4.75
C ASP A 47 -10.26 2.88 5.73
N LYS A 48 -9.95 2.83 7.03
CA LYS A 48 -10.79 3.36 8.10
C LYS A 48 -10.73 4.88 8.21
N SER A 49 -9.66 5.51 7.74
CA SER A 49 -9.40 6.94 7.87
C SER A 49 -10.35 7.75 7.00
N PRO A 50 -11.10 8.71 7.56
CA PRO A 50 -11.95 9.63 6.79
C PRO A 50 -11.19 10.52 5.83
N ARG A 51 -9.92 10.84 6.16
CA ARG A 51 -9.13 11.86 5.46
C ARG A 51 -8.16 11.27 4.43
N PHE A 52 -7.66 10.06 4.69
CA PHE A 52 -6.53 9.49 3.95
C PHE A 52 -6.86 8.17 3.24
N GLY A 53 -8.09 7.66 3.37
CA GLY A 53 -8.55 6.48 2.64
C GLY A 53 -10.07 6.53 2.45
N PHE A 54 -10.73 5.37 2.46
CA PHE A 54 -12.16 5.28 2.09
C PHE A 54 -13.14 5.69 3.19
N GLY A 55 -12.66 6.16 4.35
CA GLY A 55 -13.53 6.67 5.40
C GLY A 55 -14.52 5.66 5.95
N LEU A 56 -14.15 4.37 6.02
CA LEU A 56 -15.08 3.33 6.48
C LEU A 56 -15.67 3.59 7.88
N ARG A 57 -14.98 4.37 8.73
CA ARG A 57 -15.52 4.84 10.03
C ARG A 57 -16.77 5.71 9.90
N LEU A 58 -16.90 6.46 8.81
CA LEU A 58 -18.05 7.31 8.53
C LEU A 58 -19.27 6.52 8.04
N SER A 59 -19.08 5.27 7.58
CA SER A 59 -20.20 4.43 7.13
C SER A 59 -21.21 4.12 8.25
N ARG A 60 -20.76 4.17 9.52
CA ARG A 60 -21.51 3.85 10.76
C ARG A 60 -22.24 2.50 10.70
N SER A 61 -21.83 1.60 9.82
CA SER A 61 -22.49 0.31 9.63
C SER A 61 -22.20 -0.61 10.81
N GLN A 62 -23.27 -1.17 11.41
CA GLN A 62 -23.19 -2.18 12.47
C GLN A 62 -23.52 -3.59 11.96
N GLY A 63 -24.03 -3.72 10.73
CA GLY A 63 -24.38 -5.01 10.14
C GLY A 63 -23.20 -5.67 9.44
N LYS A 64 -22.93 -6.94 9.76
CA LYS A 64 -21.85 -7.75 9.18
C LYS A 64 -21.88 -7.75 7.65
N GLY A 65 -23.03 -8.06 7.04
CA GLY A 65 -23.15 -8.14 5.58
C GLY A 65 -22.83 -6.83 4.85
N ARG A 66 -23.24 -5.68 5.40
CA ARG A 66 -22.91 -4.38 4.79
C ARG A 66 -21.42 -4.06 4.92
N LEU A 67 -20.80 -4.38 6.05
CA LEU A 67 -19.36 -4.19 6.23
C LEU A 67 -18.54 -5.08 5.29
N GLU A 68 -18.98 -6.32 5.04
CA GLU A 68 -18.35 -7.22 4.09
C GLU A 68 -18.36 -6.64 2.66
N VAL A 69 -19.51 -6.16 2.20
CA VAL A 69 -19.63 -5.51 0.87
C VAL A 69 -18.78 -4.25 0.79
N LEU A 70 -18.80 -3.39 1.82
CA LEU A 70 -17.98 -2.16 1.83
C LEU A 70 -16.48 -2.47 1.81
N ASN A 71 -16.04 -3.47 2.58
CA ASN A 71 -14.64 -3.91 2.57
C ASN A 71 -14.24 -4.49 1.20
N MET A 72 -15.12 -5.25 0.57
CA MET A 72 -14.88 -5.79 -0.78
C MET A 72 -14.71 -4.66 -1.81
N VAL A 73 -15.63 -3.68 -1.79
CA VAL A 73 -15.55 -2.51 -2.68
C VAL A 73 -14.27 -1.70 -2.41
N ALA A 74 -13.94 -1.47 -1.14
CA ALA A 74 -12.71 -0.77 -0.75
C ALA A 74 -11.45 -1.52 -1.24
N ALA A 75 -11.40 -2.84 -1.09
CA ALA A 75 -10.29 -3.66 -1.56
C ALA A 75 -10.12 -3.59 -3.09
N MET A 76 -11.23 -3.70 -3.84
CA MET A 76 -11.23 -3.58 -5.30
C MET A 76 -10.79 -2.17 -5.75
N ALA A 77 -11.31 -1.12 -5.10
CA ALA A 77 -10.93 0.25 -5.37
C ALA A 77 -9.43 0.49 -5.08
N SER A 78 -8.93 0.00 -3.93
CA SER A 78 -7.51 0.02 -3.56
C SER A 78 -6.63 -0.64 -4.62
N LEU A 79 -7.03 -1.81 -5.14
CA LEU A 79 -6.28 -2.51 -6.17
C LEU A 79 -6.20 -1.72 -7.47
N VAL A 80 -7.31 -1.13 -7.92
CA VAL A 80 -7.33 -0.28 -9.13
C VAL A 80 -6.49 0.98 -8.92
N MET A 81 -6.62 1.63 -7.76
CA MET A 81 -5.82 2.80 -7.38
C MET A 81 -4.33 2.47 -7.35
N TRP A 82 -3.93 1.31 -6.82
CA TRP A 82 -2.55 0.84 -6.83
C TRP A 82 -2.00 0.74 -8.26
N LEU A 83 -2.74 0.11 -9.17
CA LEU A 83 -2.32 -0.06 -10.56
C LEU A 83 -2.27 1.29 -11.29
N ALA A 84 -3.22 2.18 -11.03
CA ALA A 84 -3.25 3.52 -11.59
C ALA A 84 -2.05 4.35 -11.12
N GLY A 85 -1.76 4.33 -9.82
CA GLY A 85 -0.62 5.02 -9.23
C GLY A 85 0.71 4.46 -9.73
N TYR A 86 0.84 3.14 -9.82
CA TYR A 86 2.03 2.48 -10.38
C TYR A 86 2.28 2.91 -11.84
N ARG A 87 1.24 2.89 -12.67
CA ARG A 87 1.34 3.36 -14.06
C ARG A 87 1.72 4.85 -14.12
N ALA A 88 1.10 5.68 -13.29
CA ALA A 88 1.39 7.11 -13.23
C ALA A 88 2.84 7.38 -12.79
N GLU A 89 3.36 6.62 -11.83
CA GLU A 89 4.75 6.74 -11.39
C GLU A 89 5.72 6.40 -12.53
N ARG A 90 5.44 5.34 -13.28
CA ARG A 90 6.25 4.94 -14.45
C ARG A 90 6.20 5.92 -15.61
N GLN A 91 5.16 6.73 -15.69
CA GLN A 91 5.07 7.87 -16.60
C GLN A 91 5.70 9.14 -16.00
N CYS A 92 6.38 9.02 -14.86
CA CYS A 92 7.02 10.11 -14.14
C CYS A 92 6.05 11.23 -13.69
N LEU A 93 4.75 10.95 -13.63
CA LEU A 93 3.74 11.95 -13.26
C LEU A 93 3.82 12.38 -11.80
N HIS A 94 4.35 11.51 -10.93
CA HIS A 94 4.55 11.79 -9.52
C HIS A 94 5.35 13.07 -9.25
N TRP A 95 6.26 13.44 -10.16
CA TRP A 95 7.03 14.67 -10.05
C TRP A 95 6.20 15.95 -10.20
N HIS A 96 5.06 15.90 -10.89
CA HIS A 96 4.16 17.04 -11.03
C HIS A 96 3.28 17.25 -9.80
N TYR A 97 2.97 16.16 -9.08
CA TYR A 97 2.13 16.20 -7.88
C TYR A 97 2.94 16.30 -6.58
N GLN A 98 4.27 16.23 -6.66
CA GLN A 98 5.15 16.33 -5.52
C GLN A 98 5.68 17.76 -5.35
N ALA A 99 5.38 18.39 -4.21
CA ALA A 99 5.93 19.70 -3.85
C ALA A 99 7.37 19.63 -3.32
N SER A 100 7.81 18.48 -2.80
CA SER A 100 9.16 18.33 -2.22
C SER A 100 10.23 18.10 -3.29
N SER A 101 11.46 18.54 -3.02
CA SER A 101 12.62 18.38 -3.91
C SER A 101 13.26 16.99 -3.89
N ILE A 102 12.75 16.06 -3.08
CA ILE A 102 13.31 14.71 -2.88
C ILE A 102 13.18 13.89 -4.17
N ARG A 103 14.30 13.49 -4.80
CA ARG A 103 14.29 12.69 -6.04
C ARG A 103 14.73 11.23 -5.88
N HIS A 104 15.34 10.86 -4.76
CA HIS A 104 15.98 9.55 -4.58
C HIS A 104 15.03 8.46 -4.05
N ARG A 105 13.79 8.80 -3.67
CA ARG A 105 12.80 7.86 -3.16
C ARG A 105 11.39 8.29 -3.54
N ARG A 106 10.46 7.34 -3.56
CA ARG A 106 9.03 7.60 -3.67
C ARG A 106 8.55 8.39 -2.45
N VAL A 107 7.86 9.51 -2.69
CA VAL A 107 7.26 10.34 -1.65
C VAL A 107 5.76 10.11 -1.52
N LEU A 108 5.04 10.07 -2.65
CA LEU A 108 3.61 9.80 -2.68
C LEU A 108 3.36 8.29 -2.76
N SER A 109 2.41 7.79 -1.96
CA SER A 109 1.92 6.41 -2.13
C SER A 109 1.24 6.26 -3.50
N TYR A 110 1.13 5.02 -4.00
CA TYR A 110 0.40 4.79 -5.24
C TYR A 110 -1.06 5.25 -5.16
N LEU A 111 -1.74 5.06 -4.02
CA LEU A 111 -3.13 5.52 -3.86
C LEU A 111 -3.22 7.03 -3.93
N SER A 112 -2.36 7.74 -3.20
CA SER A 112 -2.37 9.20 -3.17
C SER A 112 -2.04 9.78 -4.55
N LEU A 113 -1.07 9.19 -5.25
CA LEU A 113 -0.76 9.59 -6.62
C LEU A 113 -1.92 9.31 -7.58
N ALA A 114 -2.56 8.14 -7.46
CA ALA A 114 -3.72 7.81 -8.28
C ALA A 114 -4.88 8.78 -8.03
N GLU A 115 -5.14 9.13 -6.77
CA GLU A 115 -6.17 10.11 -6.40
C GLU A 115 -5.92 11.45 -7.09
N GLU A 116 -4.71 11.99 -6.99
CA GLU A 116 -4.37 13.28 -7.60
C GLU A 116 -4.44 13.23 -9.13
N VAL A 117 -3.99 12.12 -9.74
CA VAL A 117 -4.12 11.93 -11.20
C VAL A 117 -5.58 11.82 -11.61
N ILE A 118 -6.43 11.11 -10.86
CA ILE A 118 -7.86 11.00 -11.15
C ILE A 118 -8.54 12.37 -11.00
N ARG A 119 -8.15 13.15 -10.00
CA ARG A 119 -8.69 14.48 -9.72
C ARG A 119 -8.37 15.47 -10.84
N HIS A 120 -7.14 15.45 -11.36
CA HIS A 120 -6.67 16.45 -12.32
C HIS A 120 -6.72 15.98 -13.79
N GLU A 121 -6.46 14.70 -14.06
CA GLU A 121 -6.32 14.15 -15.41
C GLU A 121 -6.94 12.73 -15.53
N PRO A 122 -8.26 12.57 -15.32
CA PRO A 122 -8.91 11.25 -15.26
C PRO A 122 -8.76 10.44 -16.56
N GLY A 123 -8.57 11.11 -17.70
CA GLY A 123 -8.33 10.47 -19.00
C GLY A 123 -7.08 9.57 -19.03
N LYS A 124 -6.07 9.87 -18.21
CA LYS A 124 -4.83 9.08 -18.12
C LYS A 124 -5.05 7.73 -17.44
N VAL A 125 -6.03 7.64 -16.53
CA VAL A 125 -6.41 6.40 -15.82
C VAL A 125 -7.48 5.64 -16.59
N ARG A 126 -8.37 6.32 -17.32
CA ARG A 126 -9.47 5.69 -18.07
C ARG A 126 -9.03 4.65 -19.09
N ARG A 127 -7.81 4.78 -19.63
CA ARG A 127 -7.21 3.82 -20.59
C ARG A 127 -6.32 2.76 -19.91
N LEU A 128 -6.46 2.56 -18.60
CA LEU A 128 -5.66 1.59 -17.87
C LEU A 128 -6.08 0.17 -18.24
N ASN A 129 -5.14 -0.59 -18.79
CA ASN A 129 -5.31 -2.02 -19.01
C ASN A 129 -4.84 -2.76 -17.75
N ILE A 130 -5.79 -3.14 -16.90
CA ILE A 130 -5.56 -3.78 -15.60
C ILE A 130 -4.65 -5.00 -15.73
N VAL A 131 -4.95 -5.89 -16.68
CA VAL A 131 -4.19 -7.14 -16.87
C VAL A 131 -2.73 -6.87 -17.21
N ASN A 132 -2.48 -5.92 -18.09
CA ASN A 132 -1.11 -5.57 -18.49
C ASN A 132 -0.34 -4.91 -17.35
N GLU A 133 -0.94 -3.98 -16.61
CA GLU A 133 -0.26 -3.34 -15.49
C GLU A 133 -0.01 -4.35 -14.34
N MET A 134 -0.95 -5.26 -14.07
CA MET A 134 -0.73 -6.35 -13.11
C MET A 134 0.46 -7.25 -13.48
N LYS A 135 0.57 -7.64 -14.77
CA LYS A 135 1.72 -8.45 -15.23
C LYS A 135 3.05 -7.73 -15.05
N LYS A 136 3.10 -6.43 -15.39
CA LYS A 136 4.31 -5.62 -15.23
C LYS A 136 4.68 -5.43 -13.77
N LEU A 137 3.69 -5.11 -12.94
CA LEU A 137 3.85 -4.98 -11.49
C LEU A 137 4.38 -6.28 -10.89
N GLY A 138 3.78 -7.43 -11.23
CA GLY A 138 4.21 -8.74 -10.74
C GLY A 138 5.67 -9.07 -11.10
N LYS A 139 6.10 -8.75 -12.33
CA LYS A 139 7.50 -8.92 -12.75
C LYS A 139 8.46 -8.05 -11.92
N GLU A 140 8.09 -6.79 -11.69
CA GLU A 140 8.90 -5.85 -10.91
C GLU A 140 8.97 -6.24 -9.43
N TYR A 141 7.86 -6.70 -8.85
CA TYR A 141 7.83 -7.23 -7.48
C TYR A 141 8.67 -8.50 -7.32
N SER A 142 8.62 -9.42 -8.28
CA SER A 142 9.45 -10.62 -8.26
C SER A 142 10.94 -10.25 -8.28
N ASN A 143 11.34 -9.30 -9.11
CA ASN A 143 12.71 -8.81 -9.12
C ASN A 143 13.11 -8.14 -7.80
N MET A 144 12.22 -7.34 -7.20
CA MET A 144 12.50 -6.65 -5.92
C MET A 144 12.58 -7.60 -4.72
N VAL A 145 11.88 -8.74 -4.78
CA VAL A 145 11.92 -9.77 -3.72
C VAL A 145 13.13 -10.68 -3.88
N MET A 146 13.56 -10.98 -5.10
CA MET A 146 14.65 -11.92 -5.39
C MET A 146 16.05 -11.28 -5.40
N VAL A 147 16.15 -9.94 -5.33
CA VAL A 147 17.42 -9.18 -5.36
C VAL A 147 17.78 -8.57 -3.99
N ALA A 148 16.90 -8.71 -2.99
CA ALA A 148 17.15 -8.26 -1.62
C ALA A 148 17.92 -9.30 -0.82
#